data_AF-R5LP05-F1
#
_entry.id   AF-R5LP05-F1
#
_cell.length_a   1.000
_cell.length_b   1.000
_cell.length_c   1.000
_cell.angle_alpha   90.00
_cell.angle_beta   90.00
_cell.angle_gamma   90.00
#
_symmetry.space_group_name_H-M   'P 1'
#
loop_
_entity.id
_entity.type
_entity.pdbx_description
1 polymer ?
#
loop_
_entity_poly.entity_id
_entity_poly.type
_entity_poly.pdbx_seq_one_letter_code
_entity_poly.pdbx_strand_id
1 'polypeptide(L)'
;MNRSRLYITLNRPSEWQRCLLSGMTISGGSVTSDSGISGCTMVTGSQDSTEHGFLWRSLEISADYGENTVTRVSAYAADSTIVSAGGRTFELDSFLRDDTVPAGERLNLLDGLFTPLFTNCTDGLADLRGRYIWVRIDIVILDEHPVSIDKIKLLLKSESMMDHLPEAYRAEDGENGFMTRFMSIFDSIFFDMDQRIAKARSSLDYRTARGEMLRYLAGWVTDETSAYLSDEQLREKIRHAVSEYRMTGTRRGLSEWISREYGVTPNIIEYFSVRKLAAEGGDREVYQRLFGSDPYKFYILLPEKTFADTREANLFTERLKNRIPAYTEAEVVVLKRNVVLEQHTYLGVNSVLSGYVCAEADAGSITGDIILGGNNDEQQ
;
A
#
# COMPACT_ATOMS: atom_id res chain seq x y z
N MET A 1 10.43 -30.92 6.76
CA MET A 1 9.47 -31.90 6.20
C MET A 1 8.09 -31.29 6.40
N ASN A 2 7.45 -30.83 5.33
CA ASN A 2 6.34 -29.89 5.37
C ASN A 2 5.03 -30.63 5.71
N ARG A 3 4.74 -30.80 7.01
CA ARG A 3 3.44 -31.34 7.45
C ARG A 3 2.43 -30.19 7.42
N SER A 4 1.60 -30.22 6.39
CA SER A 4 0.63 -29.19 6.04
C SER A 4 -0.38 -28.98 7.16
N ARG A 5 -0.53 -27.73 7.60
CA ARG A 5 -1.67 -27.26 8.39
C ARG A 5 -2.97 -27.72 7.69
N LEU A 6 -3.83 -28.41 8.43
CA LEU A 6 -5.13 -28.84 7.91
C LEU A 6 -6.13 -27.68 8.06
N TYR A 7 -6.80 -27.33 6.97
CA TYR A 7 -7.80 -26.27 6.93
C TYR A 7 -9.09 -26.80 6.31
N ILE A 8 -10.24 -26.43 6.87
CA ILE A 8 -11.52 -26.47 6.16
C ILE A 8 -11.77 -25.09 5.57
N THR A 9 -12.14 -25.04 4.29
CA THR A 9 -12.47 -23.81 3.59
C THR A 9 -13.91 -23.86 3.11
N LEU A 10 -14.69 -22.87 3.51
CA LEU A 10 -16.03 -22.59 3.03
C LEU A 10 -15.95 -21.50 1.96
N ASN A 11 -16.18 -21.88 0.71
CA ASN A 11 -16.19 -20.98 -0.44
C ASN A 11 -17.07 -21.49 -1.61
N ARG A 12 -17.95 -22.45 -1.33
CA ARG A 12 -18.77 -23.12 -2.35
C ARG A 12 -20.24 -22.73 -2.20
N PRO A 13 -20.99 -22.53 -3.30
CA PRO A 13 -22.42 -22.25 -3.26
C PRO A 13 -23.23 -23.28 -2.45
N SER A 14 -22.85 -24.56 -2.53
CA SER A 14 -23.50 -25.63 -1.78
C SER A 14 -23.34 -25.50 -0.27
N GLU A 15 -22.25 -24.88 0.21
CA GLU A 15 -22.04 -24.61 1.64
C GLU A 15 -22.84 -23.38 2.08
N TRP A 16 -22.89 -22.34 1.24
CA TRP A 16 -23.69 -21.15 1.51
C TRP A 16 -25.19 -21.44 1.61
N GLN A 17 -25.69 -22.40 0.83
CA GLN A 17 -27.07 -22.88 0.92
C GLN A 17 -27.39 -23.59 2.25
N ARG A 18 -26.38 -24.02 3.01
CA ARG A 18 -26.57 -24.63 4.34
C ARG A 18 -26.65 -23.58 5.44
N CYS A 19 -26.35 -22.32 5.14
CA CYS A 19 -26.33 -21.24 6.10
C CYS A 19 -27.74 -20.69 6.35
N LEU A 20 -28.01 -20.28 7.59
CA LEU A 20 -29.13 -19.39 7.89
C LEU A 20 -28.69 -17.96 7.59
N LEU A 21 -29.39 -17.31 6.67
CA LEU A 21 -29.13 -15.93 6.26
C LEU A 21 -30.29 -15.03 6.67
N SER A 22 -29.99 -13.91 7.32
CA SER A 22 -30.95 -12.85 7.64
C SER A 22 -30.42 -11.52 7.09
N GLY A 23 -31.12 -10.96 6.10
CA GLY A 23 -30.71 -9.73 5.41
C GLY A 23 -29.50 -9.90 4.49
N MET A 24 -29.29 -11.13 3.99
CA MET A 24 -28.23 -11.45 3.03
C MET A 24 -28.76 -12.40 1.94
N THR A 25 -28.20 -12.26 0.75
CA THR A 25 -28.49 -13.09 -0.42
C THR A 25 -27.20 -13.70 -0.98
N ILE A 26 -27.32 -14.87 -1.60
CA ILE A 26 -26.19 -15.57 -2.23
C ILE A 26 -26.06 -15.07 -3.67
N SER A 27 -24.94 -14.44 -4.03
CA SER A 27 -24.68 -13.98 -5.39
C SER A 27 -23.31 -14.45 -5.88
N GLY A 28 -23.25 -15.12 -7.04
CA GLY A 28 -21.99 -15.44 -7.72
C GLY A 28 -20.99 -16.33 -6.96
N GLY A 29 -21.37 -16.96 -5.85
CA GLY A 29 -20.47 -17.76 -5.01
C GLY A 29 -20.00 -17.08 -3.72
N SER A 30 -20.45 -15.85 -3.45
CA SER A 30 -20.28 -15.14 -2.18
C SER A 30 -21.64 -14.84 -1.55
N VAL A 31 -21.62 -14.44 -0.27
CA VAL A 31 -22.81 -14.01 0.47
C VAL A 31 -22.77 -12.49 0.59
N THR A 32 -23.77 -11.81 0.04
CA THR A 32 -23.86 -10.35 -0.03
C THR A 32 -25.02 -9.83 0.81
N SER A 33 -24.81 -8.77 1.60
CA SER A 33 -25.91 -8.11 2.32
C SER A 33 -26.88 -7.43 1.35
N ASP A 34 -28.17 -7.46 1.66
CA ASP A 34 -29.16 -6.75 0.85
C ASP A 34 -29.03 -5.23 1.03
N SER A 35 -29.37 -4.47 0.00
CA SER A 35 -29.27 -3.00 0.01
C SER A 35 -30.22 -2.37 1.03
N GLY A 36 -29.71 -1.43 1.86
CA GLY A 36 -30.53 -0.62 2.77
C GLY A 36 -30.86 -1.27 4.12
N ILE A 37 -30.19 -2.37 4.47
CA ILE A 37 -30.35 -3.04 5.76
C ILE A 37 -29.30 -2.54 6.77
N SER A 38 -29.72 -2.23 8.00
CA SER A 38 -28.85 -1.74 9.09
C SER A 38 -28.12 -2.85 9.86
N GLY A 39 -28.54 -4.11 9.71
CA GLY A 39 -27.84 -5.25 10.29
C GLY A 39 -28.24 -6.57 9.65
N CYS A 40 -27.25 -7.43 9.45
CA CYS A 40 -27.43 -8.74 8.84
C CYS A 40 -26.68 -9.81 9.64
N THR A 41 -27.24 -11.02 9.67
CA THR A 41 -26.67 -12.13 10.44
C THR A 41 -26.58 -13.37 9.55
N MET A 42 -25.45 -14.06 9.64
CA MET A 42 -25.22 -15.35 9.00
C MET A 42 -24.82 -16.38 10.06
N VAL A 43 -25.42 -17.57 10.00
CA VAL A 43 -24.99 -18.75 10.76
C VAL A 43 -24.64 -19.86 9.79
N THR A 44 -23.41 -20.38 9.86
CA THR A 44 -22.96 -21.47 8.99
C THR A 44 -23.59 -22.79 9.38
N GLY A 45 -23.76 -23.71 8.43
CA GLY A 45 -24.05 -25.11 8.72
C GLY A 45 -22.87 -25.83 9.38
N SER A 46 -23.11 -27.02 9.95
CA SER A 46 -22.11 -27.79 10.67
C SER A 46 -20.89 -28.14 9.81
N GLN A 47 -19.71 -27.93 10.40
CA GLN A 47 -18.42 -28.37 9.85
C GLN A 47 -17.91 -29.55 10.66
N ASP A 48 -17.68 -30.68 10.01
CA ASP A 48 -17.30 -31.94 10.66
C ASP A 48 -15.78 -32.15 10.62
N SER A 49 -15.17 -32.31 11.78
CA SER A 49 -13.77 -32.69 11.93
C SER A 49 -13.55 -34.21 11.90
N THR A 50 -14.62 -35.02 11.94
CA THR A 50 -14.66 -36.48 12.06
C THR A 50 -14.16 -37.06 13.38
N GLU A 51 -13.59 -36.23 14.26
CA GLU A 51 -13.01 -36.63 15.54
C GLU A 51 -13.86 -36.09 16.71
N HIS A 52 -14.15 -36.93 17.71
CA HIS A 52 -14.84 -36.49 18.91
C HIS A 52 -13.90 -35.65 19.79
N GLY A 53 -14.42 -34.57 20.39
CA GLY A 53 -13.65 -33.66 21.24
C GLY A 53 -12.65 -32.78 20.50
N PHE A 54 -12.77 -32.66 19.18
CA PHE A 54 -11.81 -31.96 18.33
C PHE A 54 -11.63 -30.48 18.72
N LEU A 55 -10.38 -30.01 18.79
CA LEU A 55 -10.06 -28.64 19.17
C LEU A 55 -9.97 -27.71 17.94
N TRP A 56 -10.94 -26.81 17.78
CA TRP A 56 -10.93 -25.76 16.77
C TRP A 56 -10.08 -24.58 17.26
N ARG A 57 -8.94 -24.32 16.60
CA ARG A 57 -7.97 -23.33 17.11
C ARG A 57 -8.23 -21.91 16.60
N SER A 58 -8.34 -21.72 15.29
CA SER A 58 -8.54 -20.39 14.70
C SER A 58 -9.54 -20.36 13.56
N LEU A 59 -10.16 -19.21 13.40
CA LEU A 59 -11.11 -18.87 12.35
C LEU A 59 -10.59 -17.64 11.61
N GLU A 60 -10.61 -17.70 10.28
CA GLU A 60 -10.29 -16.58 9.39
C GLU A 60 -11.45 -16.38 8.42
N ILE A 61 -11.87 -15.13 8.23
CA ILE A 61 -12.97 -14.71 7.38
C ILE A 61 -12.41 -13.70 6.38
N SER A 62 -12.59 -13.96 5.10
CA SER A 62 -12.32 -13.02 4.03
C SER A 62 -13.64 -12.42 3.56
N ALA A 63 -13.80 -11.14 3.83
CA ALA A 63 -14.98 -10.37 3.49
C ALA A 63 -14.59 -8.92 3.17
N ASP A 64 -15.35 -8.30 2.28
CA ASP A 64 -15.25 -6.89 1.92
C ASP A 64 -16.23 -6.09 2.79
N TYR A 65 -15.67 -5.16 3.57
CA TYR A 65 -16.36 -4.41 4.60
C TYR A 65 -16.31 -2.90 4.28
N GLY A 66 -17.42 -2.20 4.45
CA GLY A 66 -17.44 -0.73 4.45
C GLY A 66 -16.71 -0.13 5.66
N GLU A 67 -16.25 1.12 5.56
CA GLU A 67 -15.42 1.78 6.58
C GLU A 67 -16.09 1.84 7.97
N ASN A 68 -17.42 1.98 8.06
CA ASN A 68 -18.17 1.97 9.32
C ASN A 68 -19.05 0.72 9.45
N THR A 69 -18.47 -0.47 9.32
CA THR A 69 -19.16 -1.74 9.60
C THR A 69 -18.63 -2.38 10.89
N VAL A 70 -19.55 -2.82 11.76
CA VAL A 70 -19.20 -3.55 12.99
C VAL A 70 -19.52 -5.01 12.77
N THR A 71 -18.50 -5.88 12.87
CA THR A 71 -18.67 -7.32 12.69
C THR A 71 -18.42 -8.03 14.02
N ARG A 72 -19.36 -8.84 14.48
CA ARG A 72 -19.22 -9.70 15.66
C ARG A 72 -19.24 -11.15 15.22
N VAL A 73 -18.20 -11.87 15.58
CA VAL A 73 -18.04 -13.28 15.26
C VAL A 73 -18.16 -14.10 16.54
N SER A 74 -19.00 -15.11 16.49
CA SER A 74 -19.22 -16.06 17.58
C SER A 74 -19.27 -17.48 17.02
N ALA A 75 -18.97 -18.48 17.84
CA ALA A 75 -18.96 -19.86 17.40
C ALA A 75 -19.49 -20.79 18.48
N TYR A 76 -19.98 -21.95 18.05
CA TYR A 76 -20.44 -23.02 18.90
C TYR A 76 -19.82 -24.33 18.42
N ALA A 77 -19.27 -25.13 19.32
CA ALA A 77 -18.75 -26.46 18.99
C ALA A 77 -19.38 -27.53 19.90
N ALA A 78 -19.69 -28.68 19.32
CA ALA A 78 -20.29 -29.81 20.03
C ALA A 78 -19.95 -31.14 19.35
N ASP A 79 -20.01 -32.24 20.11
CA ASP A 79 -19.76 -33.59 19.60
C ASP A 79 -20.96 -34.23 18.88
N SER A 80 -22.12 -33.58 18.98
CA SER A 80 -23.38 -34.00 18.35
C SER A 80 -24.00 -32.82 17.62
N THR A 81 -24.71 -33.12 16.53
CA THR A 81 -25.55 -32.13 15.81
C THR A 81 -26.86 -31.83 16.56
N ILE A 82 -27.18 -32.62 17.58
CA ILE A 82 -28.35 -32.45 18.43
C ILE A 82 -27.99 -31.53 19.59
N VAL A 83 -28.72 -30.42 19.71
CA VAL A 83 -28.47 -29.38 20.70
C VAL A 83 -29.76 -29.12 21.49
N SER A 84 -29.60 -28.84 22.78
CA SER A 84 -30.69 -28.42 23.65
C SER A 84 -30.60 -26.92 23.90
N ALA A 85 -31.55 -26.15 23.36
CA ALA A 85 -31.62 -24.69 23.50
C ALA A 85 -33.05 -24.26 23.80
N GLY A 86 -33.23 -23.29 24.72
CA GLY A 86 -34.56 -22.78 25.07
C GLY A 86 -35.55 -23.84 25.58
N GLY A 87 -35.05 -24.93 26.19
CA GLY A 87 -35.89 -26.04 26.69
C GLY A 87 -36.39 -27.03 25.62
N ARG A 88 -35.92 -26.93 24.37
CA ARG A 88 -36.20 -27.87 23.29
C ARG A 88 -34.92 -28.56 22.83
N THR A 89 -35.03 -29.81 22.40
CA THR A 89 -33.93 -30.56 21.80
C THR A 89 -34.20 -30.71 20.31
N PHE A 90 -33.28 -30.24 19.48
CA PHE A 90 -33.42 -30.26 18.03
C PHE A 90 -32.06 -30.45 17.36
N GLU A 91 -32.07 -30.92 16.12
CA GLU A 91 -30.87 -30.97 15.29
C GLU A 91 -30.60 -29.59 14.70
N LEU A 92 -29.41 -29.04 14.97
CA LEU A 92 -29.09 -27.65 14.68
C LEU A 92 -29.09 -27.36 13.17
N ASP A 93 -28.52 -28.25 12.34
CA ASP A 93 -28.49 -28.08 10.88
C ASP A 93 -29.89 -28.13 10.25
N SER A 94 -30.76 -29.01 10.75
CA SER A 94 -32.14 -29.15 10.28
C SER A 94 -32.98 -27.92 10.68
N PHE A 95 -32.76 -27.39 11.89
CA PHE A 95 -33.43 -26.18 12.36
C PHE A 95 -32.97 -24.91 11.63
N LEU A 96 -31.68 -24.81 11.28
CA LEU A 96 -31.15 -23.72 10.46
C LEU A 96 -31.74 -23.69 9.04
N ARG A 97 -32.21 -24.83 8.53
CA ARG A 97 -32.85 -24.96 7.21
C ARG A 97 -34.37 -24.90 7.24
N ASP A 98 -34.98 -24.85 8.42
CA ASP A 98 -36.43 -24.89 8.53
C ASP A 98 -37.07 -23.55 8.13
N ASP A 99 -37.57 -23.48 6.89
CA ASP A 99 -38.26 -22.30 6.35
C ASP A 99 -39.65 -22.06 6.96
N THR A 100 -40.16 -22.97 7.81
CA THR A 100 -41.46 -22.79 8.46
C THR A 100 -41.43 -21.74 9.57
N VAL A 101 -40.26 -21.46 10.14
CA VAL A 101 -40.05 -20.45 11.19
C VAL A 101 -39.27 -19.25 10.62
N PRO A 102 -39.71 -18.00 10.85
CA PRO A 102 -38.98 -16.82 10.41
C PRO A 102 -37.53 -16.80 10.94
N ALA A 103 -36.57 -16.35 10.12
CA ALA A 103 -35.15 -16.35 10.47
C ALA A 103 -34.87 -15.58 11.78
N GLY A 104 -35.57 -14.47 12.04
CA GLY A 104 -35.41 -13.71 13.28
C GLY A 104 -35.83 -14.46 14.54
N GLU A 105 -36.89 -15.28 14.47
CA GLU A 105 -37.33 -16.09 15.62
C GLU A 105 -36.38 -17.26 15.87
N ARG A 106 -35.81 -17.84 14.80
CA ARG A 106 -34.75 -18.86 14.89
C ARG A 106 -33.47 -18.29 15.52
N LEU A 107 -33.05 -17.09 15.14
CA LEU A 107 -31.88 -16.43 15.71
C LEU A 107 -32.05 -16.15 17.22
N ASN A 108 -33.23 -15.71 17.65
CA ASN A 108 -33.52 -15.48 19.08
C ASN A 108 -33.42 -16.77 19.92
N LEU A 109 -33.83 -17.92 19.36
CA LEU A 109 -33.71 -19.23 20.04
C LEU A 109 -32.26 -19.73 20.13
N LEU A 110 -31.37 -19.18 19.29
CA LEU A 110 -29.94 -19.46 19.27
C LEU A 110 -29.14 -18.46 20.12
N ASP A 111 -29.78 -17.45 20.70
CA ASP A 111 -29.11 -16.51 21.58
C ASP A 111 -28.65 -17.20 22.88
N GLY A 112 -27.38 -17.01 23.23
CA GLY A 112 -26.73 -17.64 24.38
C GLY A 112 -26.09 -19.01 24.11
N LEU A 113 -26.31 -19.61 22.94
CA LEU A 113 -25.60 -20.84 22.53
C LEU A 113 -24.18 -20.56 22.03
N PHE A 114 -24.01 -19.46 21.30
CA PHE A 114 -22.74 -19.12 20.66
C PHE A 114 -21.82 -18.36 21.62
N THR A 115 -20.57 -18.80 21.68
CA THR A 115 -19.51 -18.13 22.45
C THR A 115 -18.93 -17.00 21.59
N PRO A 116 -18.87 -15.74 22.07
CA PRO A 116 -18.28 -14.65 21.33
C PRO A 116 -16.77 -14.86 21.16
N LEU A 117 -16.26 -14.72 19.94
CA LEU A 117 -14.84 -14.93 19.61
C LEU A 117 -14.10 -13.59 19.47
N PHE A 118 -14.50 -12.78 18.49
CA PHE A 118 -13.85 -11.50 18.19
C PHE A 118 -14.84 -10.51 17.56
N THR A 119 -14.53 -9.21 17.69
CA THR A 119 -15.32 -8.10 17.13
C THR A 119 -14.40 -7.21 16.29
N ASN A 120 -14.87 -6.77 15.12
CA ASN A 120 -14.16 -5.93 14.15
C ASN A 120 -12.80 -6.49 13.71
N CYS A 121 -12.69 -7.81 13.63
CA CYS A 121 -11.53 -8.50 13.10
C CYS A 121 -11.98 -9.50 12.03
N THR A 122 -11.13 -9.75 11.04
CA THR A 122 -11.31 -10.78 10.01
C THR A 122 -10.83 -12.14 10.50
N ASP A 123 -9.95 -12.19 11.49
CA ASP A 123 -9.37 -13.42 12.02
C ASP A 123 -9.28 -13.43 13.54
N GLY A 124 -9.38 -14.60 14.14
CA GLY A 124 -9.25 -14.74 15.59
C GLY A 124 -9.30 -16.16 16.11
N LEU A 125 -9.17 -16.24 17.44
CA LEU A 125 -9.18 -17.47 18.22
C LEU A 125 -10.59 -18.02 18.35
N ALA A 126 -10.74 -19.34 18.16
CA ALA A 126 -11.97 -20.05 18.51
C ALA A 126 -11.81 -20.75 19.86
N ASP A 127 -10.79 -21.61 19.99
CA ASP A 127 -10.50 -22.43 21.18
C ASP A 127 -11.71 -23.22 21.71
N LEU A 128 -12.49 -23.79 20.79
CA LEU A 128 -13.70 -24.56 21.10
C LEU A 128 -13.47 -26.05 20.85
N ARG A 129 -14.05 -26.90 21.70
CA ARG A 129 -13.96 -28.36 21.59
C ARG A 129 -15.28 -28.97 21.13
N GLY A 130 -15.19 -29.84 20.13
CA GLY A 130 -16.32 -30.63 19.65
C GLY A 130 -16.12 -31.09 18.21
N ARG A 131 -16.68 -32.25 17.86
CA ARG A 131 -16.64 -32.79 16.50
C ARG A 131 -17.12 -31.81 15.45
N TYR A 132 -18.21 -31.09 15.74
CA TYR A 132 -18.85 -30.13 14.85
C TYR A 132 -18.64 -28.71 15.35
N ILE A 133 -18.44 -27.76 14.43
CA ILE A 133 -18.45 -26.32 14.71
C ILE A 133 -19.47 -25.59 13.82
N TRP A 134 -20.14 -24.60 14.42
CA TRP A 134 -21.01 -23.63 13.77
C TRP A 134 -20.47 -22.22 14.04
N VAL A 135 -20.45 -21.38 13.03
CA VAL A 135 -19.95 -20.00 13.11
C VAL A 135 -21.12 -19.06 12.86
N ARG A 136 -21.32 -18.10 13.77
CA ARG A 136 -22.29 -17.02 13.66
C ARG A 136 -21.56 -15.69 13.48
N ILE A 137 -21.96 -14.95 12.45
CA ILE A 137 -21.41 -13.64 12.10
C ILE A 137 -22.58 -12.66 12.09
N ASP A 138 -22.58 -11.73 13.05
CA ASP A 138 -23.51 -10.62 13.10
C ASP A 138 -22.80 -9.36 12.59
N ILE A 139 -23.36 -8.71 11.60
CA ILE A 139 -22.79 -7.51 10.96
C ILE A 139 -23.79 -6.37 11.14
N VAL A 140 -23.32 -5.27 11.70
CA VAL A 140 -24.08 -4.02 11.80
C VAL A 140 -23.47 -3.06 10.79
N ILE A 141 -24.31 -2.64 9.85
CA ILE A 141 -23.94 -1.80 8.71
C ILE A 141 -24.39 -0.37 9.04
N LEU A 142 -23.45 0.55 9.23
CA LEU A 142 -23.76 1.97 9.48
C LEU A 142 -23.67 2.82 8.20
N ASP A 143 -22.98 2.33 7.17
CA ASP A 143 -22.84 2.98 5.86
C ASP A 143 -23.66 2.26 4.78
N GLU A 144 -24.05 2.92 3.69
CA GLU A 144 -24.81 2.28 2.59
C GLU A 144 -24.02 1.28 1.72
N HIS A 145 -22.79 0.91 2.12
CA HIS A 145 -21.96 -0.03 1.37
C HIS A 145 -22.37 -1.48 1.66
N PRO A 146 -22.66 -2.30 0.63
CA PRO A 146 -22.99 -3.71 0.83
C PRO A 146 -21.76 -4.50 1.28
N VAL A 147 -21.95 -5.39 2.25
CA VAL A 147 -20.90 -6.29 2.76
C VAL A 147 -20.94 -7.59 1.97
N SER A 148 -19.78 -8.07 1.53
CA SER A 148 -19.67 -9.35 0.82
C SER A 148 -18.70 -10.30 1.52
N ILE A 149 -19.12 -11.55 1.74
CA ILE A 149 -18.30 -12.60 2.36
C ILE A 149 -17.95 -13.63 1.30
N ASP A 150 -16.66 -13.74 0.99
CA ASP A 150 -16.16 -14.63 -0.06
C ASP A 150 -15.74 -15.99 0.46
N LYS A 151 -15.15 -16.00 1.66
CA LYS A 151 -14.46 -17.20 2.17
C LYS A 151 -14.37 -17.23 3.68
N ILE A 152 -14.63 -18.39 4.26
CA ILE A 152 -14.34 -18.68 5.67
C ILE A 152 -13.34 -19.85 5.72
N LYS A 153 -12.25 -19.69 6.47
CA LYS A 153 -11.28 -20.77 6.74
C LYS A 153 -11.28 -21.11 8.22
N LEU A 154 -11.39 -22.40 8.51
CA LEU A 154 -11.25 -22.98 9.84
C LEU A 154 -9.92 -23.73 9.90
N LEU A 155 -9.06 -23.38 10.85
CA LEU A 155 -7.83 -24.14 11.12
C LEU A 155 -8.18 -25.32 12.03
N LEU A 156 -7.97 -26.52 11.50
CA LEU A 156 -8.28 -27.78 12.17
C LEU A 156 -7.20 -28.10 13.21
N LYS A 157 -5.95 -28.20 12.78
CA LYS A 157 -4.85 -28.66 13.64
C LYS A 157 -3.67 -27.72 13.51
N SER A 158 -3.23 -27.14 14.64
CA SER A 158 -1.81 -26.85 14.80
C SER A 158 -1.21 -28.00 15.61
N GLU A 159 -0.02 -28.47 15.20
CA GLU A 159 0.70 -29.51 15.92
C GLU A 159 0.78 -29.11 17.40
N SER A 160 0.39 -30.03 18.29
CA SER A 160 0.67 -29.85 19.71
C SER A 160 2.16 -30.09 19.91
N MET A 161 2.80 -29.34 20.78
CA MET A 161 4.21 -29.55 21.09
C MET A 161 4.47 -30.95 21.67
N MET A 162 3.43 -31.64 22.17
CA MET A 162 3.51 -33.07 22.50
C MET A 162 3.86 -33.96 21.29
N ASP A 163 3.40 -33.63 20.09
CA ASP A 163 3.71 -34.36 18.86
C ASP A 163 5.22 -34.27 18.51
N HIS A 164 5.92 -33.27 19.03
CA HIS A 164 7.36 -33.06 18.84
C HIS A 164 8.24 -33.76 19.87
N LEU A 165 7.68 -34.31 20.96
CA LEU A 165 8.45 -35.01 21.98
C LEU A 165 8.73 -36.47 21.59
N PRO A 166 9.83 -37.08 22.08
CA PRO A 166 10.06 -38.51 21.92
C PRO A 166 8.94 -39.35 22.56
N GLU A 167 8.69 -40.54 22.02
CA GLU A 167 7.56 -41.41 22.42
C GLU A 167 7.59 -41.82 23.90
N ALA A 168 8.78 -41.95 24.49
CA ALA A 168 8.96 -42.23 25.91
C ALA A 168 8.28 -41.19 26.83
N TYR A 169 8.16 -39.93 26.39
CA TYR A 169 7.50 -38.85 27.14
C TYR A 169 6.01 -38.70 26.82
N ARG A 170 5.52 -39.37 25.78
CA ARG A 170 4.10 -39.40 25.40
C ARG A 170 3.36 -40.61 25.97
N ALA A 171 4.03 -41.75 26.09
CA ALA A 171 3.40 -43.02 26.43
C ALA A 171 2.92 -43.10 27.90
N GLU A 172 3.57 -42.38 28.82
CA GLU A 172 3.24 -42.43 30.25
C GLU A 172 2.22 -41.37 30.69
N ASP A 173 2.09 -40.26 29.97
CA ASP A 173 1.15 -39.19 30.27
C ASP A 173 -0.06 -39.30 29.33
N GLY A 174 -1.16 -39.85 29.82
CA GLY A 174 -2.44 -39.87 29.08
C GLY A 174 -2.96 -38.46 28.74
N GLU A 175 -4.21 -38.36 28.24
CA GLU A 175 -4.80 -37.09 27.78
C GLU A 175 -4.82 -35.96 28.82
N ASN A 176 -4.73 -36.28 30.11
CA ASN A 176 -4.67 -35.32 31.23
C ASN A 176 -3.39 -35.44 32.08
N GLY A 177 -2.32 -35.94 31.49
CA GLY A 177 -1.00 -36.05 32.10
C GLY A 177 -0.38 -34.72 32.51
N PHE A 178 0.65 -34.78 33.38
CA PHE A 178 1.37 -33.57 33.80
C PHE A 178 2.04 -32.89 32.60
N MET A 179 2.74 -33.65 31.77
CA MET A 179 3.44 -33.17 30.59
C MET A 179 2.46 -32.59 29.58
N THR A 180 1.28 -33.18 29.40
CA THR A 180 0.26 -32.65 28.49
C THR A 180 -0.19 -31.26 28.93
N ARG A 181 -0.43 -31.07 30.24
CA ARG A 181 -0.78 -29.75 30.81
C ARG A 181 0.40 -28.77 30.85
N PHE A 182 1.62 -29.27 30.99
CA PHE A 182 2.82 -28.42 30.97
C PHE A 182 3.09 -27.91 29.56
N MET A 183 3.01 -28.79 28.56
CA MET A 183 3.22 -28.46 27.15
C MET A 183 2.09 -27.59 26.58
N SER A 184 0.86 -27.69 27.10
CA SER A 184 -0.23 -26.82 26.67
C SER A 184 0.01 -25.33 26.98
N ILE A 185 0.80 -25.02 28.01
CA ILE A 185 1.23 -23.63 28.30
C ILE A 185 2.09 -23.11 27.15
N PHE A 186 3.05 -23.92 26.68
CA PHE A 186 3.90 -23.55 25.56
C PHE A 186 3.12 -23.52 24.24
N ASP A 187 2.19 -24.44 24.03
CA ASP A 187 1.29 -24.41 22.87
C ASP A 187 0.56 -23.06 22.79
N SER A 188 0.08 -22.52 23.92
CA SER A 188 -0.58 -21.21 23.95
C SER A 188 0.37 -20.07 23.59
N ILE A 189 1.58 -20.05 24.17
CA ILE A 189 2.58 -18.99 23.91
C ILE A 189 3.03 -19.01 22.44
N PHE A 190 3.40 -20.18 21.92
CA PHE A 190 3.83 -20.31 20.53
C PHE A 190 2.70 -20.03 19.55
N PHE A 191 1.47 -20.37 19.91
CA PHE A 191 0.31 -20.04 19.10
C PHE A 191 0.11 -18.51 18.98
N ASP A 192 0.22 -17.75 20.07
CA ASP A 192 0.18 -16.27 20.00
C ASP A 192 1.32 -15.71 19.13
N MET A 193 2.53 -16.25 19.29
CA MET A 193 3.67 -15.86 18.47
C MET A 193 3.44 -16.16 16.98
N ASP A 194 2.94 -17.34 16.65
CA ASP A 194 2.60 -17.74 15.28
C ASP A 194 1.51 -16.84 14.69
N GLN A 195 0.52 -16.45 15.49
CA GLN A 195 -0.49 -15.48 15.06
C GLN A 195 0.12 -14.11 14.76
N ARG A 196 1.01 -13.61 15.62
CA ARG A 196 1.71 -12.34 15.40
C ARG A 196 2.59 -12.40 14.16
N ILE A 197 3.29 -13.51 13.92
CA ILE A 197 4.10 -13.73 12.71
C ILE A 197 3.21 -13.79 11.46
N ALA A 198 2.08 -14.49 11.53
CA ALA A 198 1.12 -14.54 10.43
C ALA A 198 0.56 -13.14 10.09
N LYS A 199 0.27 -12.33 11.11
CA LYS A 199 -0.18 -10.94 10.98
C LYS A 199 0.91 -9.96 10.58
N ALA A 200 2.18 -10.31 10.72
CA ALA A 200 3.29 -9.43 10.36
C ALA A 200 3.21 -9.01 8.89
N ARG A 201 2.87 -9.93 7.99
CA ARG A 201 2.81 -9.66 6.55
C ARG A 201 1.72 -8.65 6.18
N SER A 202 0.54 -8.73 6.80
CA SER A 202 -0.56 -7.77 6.54
C SER A 202 -0.30 -6.40 7.18
N SER A 203 0.44 -6.35 8.29
CA SER A 203 0.84 -5.09 8.91
C SER A 203 1.87 -4.28 8.10
N LEU A 204 2.62 -4.94 7.21
CA LEU A 204 3.61 -4.32 6.32
C LEU A 204 3.01 -3.80 5.00
N ASP A 205 1.72 -4.03 4.75
CA ASP A 205 1.05 -3.47 3.57
C ASP A 205 0.65 -2.01 3.82
N TYR A 206 1.21 -1.08 3.03
CA TYR A 206 0.94 0.35 3.14
C TYR A 206 -0.52 0.72 2.83
N ARG A 207 -1.26 -0.15 2.13
CA ARG A 207 -2.68 0.06 1.81
C ARG A 207 -3.57 -0.12 3.04
N THR A 208 -3.21 -1.03 3.93
CA THR A 208 -3.96 -1.36 5.15
C THR A 208 -3.36 -0.72 6.40
N ALA A 209 -2.07 -0.40 6.40
CA ALA A 209 -1.41 0.28 7.52
C ALA A 209 -1.99 1.69 7.76
N ARG A 210 -2.07 2.08 9.04
CA ARG A 210 -2.60 3.37 9.51
C ARG A 210 -1.66 3.98 10.55
N GLY A 211 -1.69 5.30 10.69
CA GLY A 211 -1.00 6.03 11.76
C GLY A 211 0.51 5.83 11.78
N GLU A 212 1.07 5.42 12.93
CA GLU A 212 2.51 5.28 13.14
C GLU A 212 3.16 4.21 12.24
N MET A 213 2.47 3.09 12.01
CA MET A 213 3.00 2.02 11.15
C MET A 213 3.11 2.49 9.70
N LEU A 214 2.12 3.23 9.20
CA LEU A 214 2.17 3.82 7.86
C LEU A 214 3.31 4.84 7.75
N ARG A 215 3.51 5.68 8.77
CA ARG A 215 4.64 6.62 8.84
C ARG A 215 5.99 5.90 8.87
N TYR A 216 6.10 4.80 9.60
CA TYR A 216 7.29 3.96 9.63
C TYR A 216 7.60 3.37 8.24
N LEU A 217 6.59 2.83 7.55
CA LEU A 217 6.73 2.34 6.17
C LEU A 217 7.09 3.47 5.20
N ALA A 218 6.48 4.65 5.36
CA ALA A 218 6.80 5.82 4.55
C ALA A 218 8.25 6.28 4.77
N GLY A 219 8.80 6.13 5.97
CA GLY A 219 10.20 6.45 6.27
C GLY A 219 11.21 5.54 5.58
N TRP A 220 10.81 4.33 5.15
CA TRP A 220 11.68 3.46 4.35
C TRP A 220 11.81 3.92 2.90
N VAL A 221 10.77 4.59 2.41
CA VAL A 221 10.58 4.86 0.97
C VAL A 221 10.68 6.34 0.65
N THR A 222 10.45 7.24 1.60
CA THR A 222 10.33 8.68 1.34
C THR A 222 11.16 9.50 2.30
N ASP A 223 11.60 10.68 1.85
CA ASP A 223 12.36 11.62 2.68
C ASP A 223 11.59 12.12 3.92
N GLU A 224 12.33 12.71 4.87
CA GLU A 224 11.89 13.19 6.20
C GLU A 224 10.68 14.16 6.18
N THR A 225 10.33 14.73 5.03
CA THR A 225 9.16 15.61 4.86
C THR A 225 7.81 14.89 5.01
N SER A 226 7.82 13.58 5.25
CA SER A 226 6.63 12.75 5.48
C SER A 226 5.91 13.01 6.81
N ALA A 227 6.55 13.69 7.77
CA ALA A 227 6.00 13.92 9.11
C ALA A 227 4.70 14.75 9.14
N TYR A 228 4.46 15.60 8.14
CA TYR A 228 3.32 16.53 8.10
C TYR A 228 2.20 16.11 7.15
N LEU A 229 2.33 14.96 6.49
CA LEU A 229 1.37 14.47 5.50
C LEU A 229 0.25 13.65 6.16
N SER A 230 -0.96 13.74 5.61
CA SER A 230 -2.05 12.83 6.01
C SER A 230 -1.78 11.39 5.57
N ASP A 231 -2.48 10.43 6.18
CA ASP A 231 -2.34 9.01 5.83
C ASP A 231 -2.64 8.76 4.34
N GLU A 232 -3.65 9.40 3.76
CA GLU A 232 -3.96 9.33 2.32
C GLU A 232 -2.82 9.89 1.44
N GLN A 233 -2.26 11.03 1.82
CA GLN A 233 -1.13 11.63 1.10
C GLN A 233 0.12 10.75 1.16
N LEU A 234 0.37 10.11 2.30
CA LEU A 234 1.47 9.16 2.48
C LEU A 234 1.29 7.92 1.59
N ARG A 235 0.08 7.37 1.51
CA ARG A 235 -0.21 6.22 0.63
C ARG A 235 0.00 6.57 -0.85
N GLU A 236 -0.42 7.77 -1.26
CA GLU A 236 -0.19 8.23 -2.64
C GLU A 236 1.30 8.35 -2.95
N LYS A 237 2.05 8.94 -2.01
CA LYS A 237 3.50 9.10 -2.14
C LYS A 237 4.21 7.75 -2.25
N ILE A 238 3.88 6.78 -1.39
CA ILE A 238 4.44 5.42 -1.45
C ILE A 238 4.09 4.74 -2.79
N ARG A 239 2.86 4.92 -3.30
CA ARG A 239 2.42 4.34 -4.58
C ARG A 239 3.27 4.81 -5.75
N HIS A 240 3.60 6.11 -5.79
CA HIS A 240 4.38 6.69 -6.88
C HIS A 240 5.90 6.58 -6.69
N ALA A 241 6.36 6.37 -5.45
CA ALA A 241 7.78 6.39 -5.10
C ALA A 241 8.63 5.48 -6.00
N VAL A 242 8.23 4.23 -6.23
CA VAL A 242 9.01 3.28 -7.05
C VAL A 242 9.19 3.80 -8.48
N SER A 243 8.15 4.39 -9.07
CA SER A 243 8.22 4.96 -10.41
C SER A 243 9.15 6.18 -10.45
N GLU A 244 9.09 7.03 -9.43
CA GLU A 244 9.94 8.22 -9.33
C GLU A 244 11.41 7.85 -9.09
N TYR A 245 11.70 6.91 -8.19
CA TYR A 245 13.06 6.42 -7.96
C TYR A 245 13.68 5.77 -9.19
N ARG A 246 12.90 5.02 -9.98
CA ARG A 246 13.37 4.44 -11.24
C ARG A 246 13.83 5.47 -12.26
N MET A 247 13.27 6.68 -12.22
CA MET A 247 13.63 7.76 -13.13
C MET A 247 14.65 8.73 -12.53
N THR A 248 14.94 8.61 -11.24
CA THR A 248 15.92 9.47 -10.57
C THR A 248 17.31 9.26 -11.17
N GLY A 249 18.05 10.34 -11.37
CA GLY A 249 19.35 10.31 -12.05
C GLY A 249 19.31 10.11 -13.56
N THR A 250 18.13 9.97 -14.18
CA THR A 250 17.98 9.95 -15.64
C THR A 250 17.66 11.35 -16.19
N ARG A 251 18.04 11.61 -17.44
CA ARG A 251 17.64 12.83 -18.16
C ARG A 251 16.13 13.07 -18.10
N ARG A 252 15.32 12.03 -18.33
CA ARG A 252 13.86 12.14 -18.31
C ARG A 252 13.33 12.51 -16.92
N GLY A 253 13.77 11.81 -15.89
CA GLY A 253 13.31 12.08 -14.52
C GLY A 253 13.72 13.47 -14.03
N LEU A 254 14.92 13.93 -14.40
CA LEU A 254 15.37 15.28 -14.08
C LEU A 254 14.56 16.34 -14.83
N SER A 255 14.27 16.12 -16.13
CA SER A 255 13.40 17.01 -16.90
C SER A 255 11.99 17.09 -16.34
N GLU A 256 11.36 15.95 -16.00
CA GLU A 256 10.00 15.91 -15.44
C GLU A 256 9.94 16.59 -14.07
N TRP A 257 10.96 16.40 -13.22
CA TRP A 257 11.07 17.07 -11.93
C TRP A 257 11.15 18.59 -12.08
N ILE A 258 12.04 19.09 -12.94
CA ILE A 258 12.19 20.54 -13.17
C ILE A 258 10.90 21.14 -13.75
N SER A 259 10.28 20.46 -14.72
CA SER A 259 9.00 20.90 -15.30
C SER A 259 7.88 20.96 -14.26
N ARG A 260 7.82 20.02 -13.31
CA ARG A 260 6.78 19.98 -12.27
C ARG A 260 6.94 21.10 -11.24
N GLU A 261 8.17 21.34 -10.77
CA GLU A 261 8.44 22.30 -9.70
C GLU A 261 8.53 23.75 -10.22
N TYR A 262 9.13 23.96 -11.39
CA TYR A 262 9.45 25.30 -11.91
C TYR A 262 8.66 25.68 -13.17
N GLY A 263 7.81 24.78 -13.69
CA GLY A 263 6.98 25.05 -14.86
C GLY A 263 7.76 25.23 -16.17
N VAL A 264 9.06 24.90 -16.20
CA VAL A 264 9.93 25.06 -17.38
C VAL A 264 10.47 23.72 -17.85
N THR A 265 10.58 23.55 -19.16
CA THR A 265 11.22 22.35 -19.73
C THR A 265 12.73 22.59 -19.86
N PRO A 266 13.59 21.88 -19.12
CA PRO A 266 15.04 22.09 -19.17
C PRO A 266 15.66 21.44 -20.41
N ASN A 267 16.70 22.07 -20.94
CA ASN A 267 17.56 21.46 -21.96
C ASN A 267 18.80 20.87 -21.29
N ILE A 268 18.82 19.54 -21.17
CA ILE A 268 19.94 18.81 -20.55
C ILE A 268 20.91 18.36 -21.64
N ILE A 269 22.18 18.75 -21.50
CA ILE A 269 23.27 18.43 -22.43
C ILE A 269 24.28 17.53 -21.72
N GLU A 270 24.43 16.31 -22.20
CA GLU A 270 25.35 15.31 -21.68
C GLU A 270 26.61 15.22 -22.55
N TYR A 271 27.74 14.87 -21.93
CA TYR A 271 29.04 14.76 -22.59
C TYR A 271 29.01 13.96 -23.91
N PHE A 272 28.31 12.82 -23.94
CA PHE A 272 28.27 11.98 -25.14
C PHE A 272 27.53 12.63 -26.32
N SER A 273 26.56 13.50 -26.05
CA SER A 273 25.85 14.26 -27.07
C SER A 273 26.79 15.31 -27.68
N VAL A 274 27.54 16.01 -26.83
CA VAL A 274 28.56 16.99 -27.25
C VAL A 274 29.67 16.31 -28.03
N ARG A 275 30.16 15.16 -27.55
CA ARG A 275 31.23 14.39 -28.22
C ARG A 275 30.83 13.97 -29.63
N LYS A 276 29.58 13.56 -29.84
CA LYS A 276 29.07 13.20 -31.17
C LYS A 276 29.06 14.42 -32.11
N LEU A 277 28.49 15.54 -31.66
CA LEU A 277 28.44 16.78 -32.42
C LEU A 277 29.84 17.31 -32.77
N ALA A 278 30.77 17.26 -31.83
CA ALA A 278 32.15 17.68 -32.02
C ALA A 278 32.96 16.75 -32.94
N ALA A 279 32.53 15.50 -33.14
CA ALA A 279 33.13 14.57 -34.09
C ALA A 279 32.57 14.73 -35.51
N GLU A 280 31.31 15.15 -35.63
CA GLU A 280 30.61 15.33 -36.91
C GLU A 280 30.77 16.74 -37.49
N GLY A 281 31.07 17.76 -36.67
CA GLY A 281 31.16 19.18 -37.06
C GLY A 281 32.57 19.78 -37.02
N GLY A 282 32.72 20.96 -37.64
CA GLY A 282 33.97 21.74 -37.66
C GLY A 282 34.27 22.55 -36.39
N ASP A 283 33.28 22.71 -35.50
CA ASP A 283 33.33 23.66 -34.36
C ASP A 283 33.69 22.98 -33.03
N ARG A 284 34.59 22.00 -33.06
CA ARG A 284 35.01 21.24 -31.86
C ARG A 284 35.49 22.14 -30.72
N GLU A 285 36.24 23.18 -31.04
CA GLU A 285 36.80 24.11 -30.05
C GLU A 285 35.71 24.90 -29.31
N VAL A 286 34.64 25.28 -30.00
CA VAL A 286 33.50 26.00 -29.41
C VAL A 286 32.75 25.09 -28.43
N TYR A 287 32.47 23.85 -28.83
CA TYR A 287 31.80 22.89 -27.95
C TYR A 287 32.62 22.53 -26.71
N GLN A 288 33.93 22.35 -26.86
CA GLN A 288 34.82 22.09 -25.72
C GLN A 288 34.92 23.29 -24.77
N ARG A 289 34.85 24.52 -25.29
CA ARG A 289 34.85 25.73 -24.46
C ARG A 289 33.56 25.87 -23.65
N LEU A 290 32.41 25.60 -24.27
CA LEU A 290 31.09 25.78 -23.64
C LEU A 290 30.71 24.65 -22.68
N PHE A 291 31.03 23.39 -23.00
CA PHE A 291 30.59 22.22 -22.23
C PHE A 291 31.73 21.39 -21.65
N GLY A 292 32.98 21.83 -21.83
CA GLY A 292 34.15 21.10 -21.37
C GLY A 292 34.39 19.76 -22.09
N SER A 293 35.26 18.95 -21.49
CA SER A 293 35.63 17.62 -21.99
C SER A 293 35.50 16.52 -20.94
N ASP A 294 34.92 16.83 -19.78
CA ASP A 294 34.76 15.89 -18.66
C ASP A 294 33.56 14.96 -18.90
N PRO A 295 33.76 13.63 -18.92
CA PRO A 295 32.66 12.68 -19.12
C PRO A 295 31.68 12.60 -17.95
N TYR A 296 32.05 13.10 -16.76
CA TYR A 296 31.21 13.08 -15.57
C TYR A 296 30.46 14.39 -15.34
N LYS A 297 30.50 15.31 -16.32
CA LYS A 297 29.76 16.58 -16.28
C LYS A 297 28.61 16.60 -17.26
N PHE A 298 27.50 17.17 -16.82
CA PHE A 298 26.38 17.53 -17.70
C PHE A 298 25.85 18.91 -17.36
N TYR A 299 25.22 19.53 -18.36
CA TYR A 299 24.76 20.92 -18.29
C TYR A 299 23.24 20.95 -18.34
N ILE A 300 22.64 21.75 -17.47
CA ILE A 300 21.20 22.00 -17.43
C ILE A 300 20.98 23.45 -17.86
N LEU A 301 20.48 23.64 -19.08
CA LEU A 301 20.16 24.95 -19.60
C LEU A 301 18.71 25.30 -19.24
N LEU A 302 18.54 26.41 -18.53
CA LEU A 302 17.26 26.90 -18.04
C LEU A 302 16.95 28.30 -18.58
N PRO A 303 15.69 28.63 -18.89
CA PRO A 303 15.31 30.00 -19.27
C PRO A 303 15.59 31.04 -18.17
N GLU A 304 15.80 32.30 -18.55
CA GLU A 304 16.04 33.40 -17.61
C GLU A 304 14.97 33.53 -16.51
N LYS A 305 13.70 33.27 -16.84
CA LYS A 305 12.56 33.40 -15.92
C LYS A 305 12.37 32.20 -14.98
N THR A 306 13.32 31.27 -14.91
CA THR A 306 13.18 30.04 -14.11
C THR A 306 13.25 30.30 -12.61
N PHE A 307 14.05 31.29 -12.19
CA PHE A 307 14.21 31.64 -10.77
C PHE A 307 13.84 33.11 -10.57
N ALA A 308 13.10 33.41 -9.51
CA ALA A 308 12.77 34.76 -9.11
C ALA A 308 13.97 35.48 -8.47
N ASP A 309 14.73 34.75 -7.62
CA ASP A 309 15.83 35.30 -6.83
C ASP A 309 17.02 34.33 -6.72
N THR A 310 18.20 34.85 -6.36
CA THR A 310 19.41 34.04 -6.06
C THR A 310 19.19 32.99 -4.97
N ARG A 311 18.29 33.25 -4.02
CA ARG A 311 17.93 32.28 -2.97
C ARG A 311 17.25 31.03 -3.54
N GLU A 312 16.36 31.23 -4.50
CA GLU A 312 15.66 30.13 -5.16
C GLU A 312 16.62 29.29 -6.01
N ALA A 313 17.56 29.93 -6.71
CA ALA A 313 18.63 29.25 -7.43
C ALA A 313 19.54 28.41 -6.52
N ASN A 314 19.87 28.91 -5.32
CA ASN A 314 20.64 28.15 -4.33
C ASN A 314 19.84 26.95 -3.80
N LEU A 315 18.55 27.13 -3.50
CA LEU A 315 17.67 26.04 -3.07
C LEU A 315 17.52 24.97 -4.15
N PHE A 316 17.39 25.37 -5.41
CA PHE A 316 17.38 24.47 -6.55
C PHE A 316 18.66 23.64 -6.62
N THR A 317 19.82 24.27 -6.47
CA THR A 317 21.12 23.60 -6.53
C THR A 317 21.28 22.58 -5.39
N GLU A 318 20.84 22.91 -4.17
CA GLU A 318 20.83 21.96 -3.05
C GLU A 318 19.91 20.77 -3.29
N ARG A 319 18.69 21.01 -3.82
CA ARG A 319 17.77 19.92 -4.19
C ARG A 319 18.29 19.06 -5.34
N LEU A 320 19.01 19.67 -6.29
CA LEU A 320 19.60 18.99 -7.42
C LEU A 320 20.66 17.97 -6.97
N LYS A 321 21.51 18.32 -6.00
CA LYS A 321 22.55 17.42 -5.46
C LYS A 321 21.99 16.08 -4.97
N ASN A 322 20.78 16.06 -4.40
CA ASN A 322 20.14 14.83 -3.91
C ASN A 322 19.53 13.97 -5.03
N ARG A 323 19.44 14.49 -6.26
CA ARG A 323 18.76 13.84 -7.40
C ARG A 323 19.71 13.43 -8.52
N ILE A 324 20.94 13.93 -8.52
CA ILE A 324 21.96 13.55 -9.50
C ILE A 324 22.61 12.22 -9.13
N PRO A 325 23.06 11.43 -10.12
CA PRO A 325 23.82 10.22 -9.85
C PRO A 325 25.11 10.51 -9.08
N ALA A 326 25.55 9.55 -8.27
CA ALA A 326 26.83 9.64 -7.60
C ALA A 326 27.98 9.76 -8.61
N TYR A 327 29.01 10.54 -8.26
CA TYR A 327 30.18 10.84 -9.10
C TYR A 327 29.91 11.64 -10.37
N THR A 328 28.73 12.27 -10.49
CA THR A 328 28.40 13.18 -11.59
C THR A 328 28.28 14.61 -11.05
N GLU A 329 28.71 15.59 -11.84
CA GLU A 329 28.58 17.01 -11.54
C GLU A 329 27.62 17.67 -12.55
N ALA A 330 26.68 18.46 -12.03
CA ALA A 330 25.67 19.14 -12.82
C ALA A 330 25.92 20.65 -12.80
N GLU A 331 26.11 21.24 -13.98
CA GLU A 331 26.29 22.68 -14.13
C GLU A 331 24.99 23.32 -14.62
N VAL A 332 24.49 24.29 -13.85
CA VAL A 332 23.22 24.97 -14.14
C VAL A 332 23.51 26.29 -14.84
N VAL A 333 23.04 26.42 -16.08
CA VAL A 333 23.26 27.62 -16.90
C VAL A 333 21.91 28.29 -17.15
N VAL A 334 21.75 29.50 -16.62
CA VAL A 334 20.58 30.34 -16.89
C VAL A 334 20.82 31.13 -18.17
N LEU A 335 19.99 30.87 -19.18
CA LEU A 335 20.07 31.49 -20.49
C LEU A 335 19.43 32.89 -20.45
N LYS A 336 20.27 33.91 -20.30
CA LYS A 336 19.87 35.32 -20.42
C LYS A 336 19.43 35.63 -21.84
N ARG A 337 18.42 36.50 -21.99
CA ARG A 337 17.93 36.95 -23.30
C ARG A 337 18.79 38.07 -23.88
N ASN A 338 20.00 37.73 -24.31
CA ASN A 338 20.93 38.65 -24.97
C ASN A 338 21.82 37.91 -25.98
N VAL A 339 22.62 38.66 -26.73
CA VAL A 339 23.63 38.12 -27.64
C VAL A 339 25.00 38.41 -27.07
N VAL A 340 25.65 37.38 -26.52
CA VAL A 340 27.04 37.44 -26.09
C VAL A 340 27.82 36.39 -26.86
N LEU A 341 28.79 36.85 -27.65
CA LEU A 341 29.63 35.97 -28.45
C LEU A 341 30.48 35.07 -27.53
N GLU A 342 30.74 33.85 -28.01
CA GLU A 342 31.55 32.83 -27.31
C GLU A 342 31.01 32.35 -25.95
N GLN A 343 29.76 32.70 -25.60
CA GLN A 343 29.05 32.21 -24.42
C GLN A 343 27.81 31.39 -24.80
N HIS A 344 27.00 30.98 -23.82
CA HIS A 344 25.76 30.24 -24.01
C HIS A 344 24.64 31.10 -24.64
N THR A 345 24.85 31.51 -25.88
CA THR A 345 23.88 32.19 -26.74
C THR A 345 23.54 31.27 -27.91
N TYR A 346 22.29 30.83 -27.97
CA TYR A 346 21.78 29.91 -28.98
C TYR A 346 20.73 30.61 -29.84
N LEU A 347 20.88 30.51 -31.15
CA LEU A 347 19.97 31.11 -32.13
C LEU A 347 18.58 30.46 -31.99
N GLY A 348 17.53 31.28 -31.96
CA GLY A 348 16.16 30.82 -31.80
C GLY A 348 15.76 30.37 -30.39
N VAL A 349 16.69 30.40 -29.42
CA VAL A 349 16.41 30.06 -28.01
C VAL A 349 16.46 31.32 -27.12
N ASN A 350 17.65 31.90 -26.95
CA ASN A 350 17.87 33.07 -26.09
C ASN A 350 18.54 34.26 -26.80
N SER A 351 18.88 34.11 -28.08
CA SER A 351 19.38 35.22 -28.90
C SER A 351 18.26 36.23 -29.14
N VAL A 352 18.34 37.39 -28.49
CA VAL A 352 17.44 38.52 -28.71
C VAL A 352 18.30 39.74 -29.02
N LEU A 353 18.01 40.42 -30.13
CA LEU A 353 18.52 41.75 -30.37
C LEU A 353 17.80 42.69 -29.41
N SER A 354 18.54 43.31 -28.50
CA SER A 354 17.98 44.32 -27.60
C SER A 354 17.38 45.46 -28.44
N GLY A 355 16.27 46.03 -27.97
CA GLY A 355 15.69 47.21 -28.61
C GLY A 355 16.64 48.39 -28.54
N TYR A 356 16.50 49.35 -29.47
CA TYR A 356 17.29 50.57 -29.46
C TYR A 356 17.09 51.34 -28.15
N VAL A 357 18.15 51.49 -27.36
CA VAL A 357 18.18 52.40 -26.21
C VAL A 357 19.19 53.49 -26.54
N CYS A 358 18.71 54.73 -26.63
CA CYS A 358 19.58 55.88 -26.82
C CYS A 358 20.45 56.05 -25.57
N ALA A 359 21.74 55.73 -25.66
CA ALA A 359 22.69 55.99 -24.59
C ALA A 359 23.22 57.42 -24.73
N GLU A 360 22.94 58.28 -23.74
CA GLU A 360 23.64 59.56 -23.60
C GLU A 360 25.01 59.32 -22.96
N ALA A 361 26.05 59.89 -23.58
CA ALA A 361 27.46 59.62 -23.28
C ALA A 361 27.95 60.16 -21.91
N ASP A 362 27.12 60.88 -21.15
CA ASP A 362 27.57 61.64 -19.98
C ASP A 362 27.41 60.94 -18.62
N ALA A 363 26.79 59.75 -18.57
CA ALA A 363 26.70 58.96 -17.33
C ALA A 363 27.08 57.51 -17.60
N GLY A 364 28.26 57.11 -17.12
CA GLY A 364 28.85 55.80 -17.35
C GLY A 364 27.94 54.64 -16.96
N SER A 365 27.37 53.99 -17.97
CA SER A 365 27.00 52.57 -17.99
C SER A 365 26.68 52.18 -19.43
N ILE A 366 27.72 51.81 -20.19
CA ILE A 366 27.51 51.00 -21.39
C ILE A 366 27.20 49.60 -20.87
N THR A 367 25.92 49.26 -20.73
CA THR A 367 25.48 47.89 -20.54
C THR A 367 26.05 47.07 -21.71
N GLY A 368 26.76 45.99 -21.41
CA GLY A 368 27.53 45.17 -22.37
C GLY A 368 26.69 44.37 -23.37
N ASP A 369 25.61 44.96 -23.87
CA ASP A 369 24.86 44.47 -25.00
C ASP A 369 25.52 45.00 -26.29
N ILE A 370 25.73 44.13 -27.27
CA ILE A 370 26.35 44.50 -28.54
C ILE A 370 25.49 45.57 -29.24
N ILE A 371 25.99 46.81 -29.29
CA ILE A 371 25.38 47.92 -30.02
C ILE A 371 25.94 47.90 -31.46
N LEU A 372 25.16 47.38 -32.41
CA LEU A 372 25.46 47.50 -33.84
C LEU A 372 24.82 48.80 -34.37
N GLY A 373 25.60 49.88 -34.40
CA GLY A 373 25.22 51.16 -35.02
C GLY A 373 25.94 51.37 -36.36
N GLY A 374 25.17 51.65 -37.41
CA GLY A 374 25.66 52.20 -38.68
C GLY A 374 25.30 53.69 -38.76
N ASN A 375 26.28 54.53 -39.07
CA ASN A 375 26.06 55.93 -39.41
C ASN A 375 25.21 56.03 -40.66
N ASN A 376 23.99 56.56 -40.54
CA ASN A 376 23.31 57.19 -41.66
C ASN A 376 23.49 58.71 -41.52
N ASP A 377 24.69 59.18 -41.87
CA ASP A 377 24.81 60.49 -42.49
C ASP A 377 24.41 60.31 -43.96
N GLU A 378 23.12 60.50 -44.26
CA GLU A 378 22.72 60.96 -45.58
C GLU A 378 21.88 62.23 -45.41
N GLN A 379 22.56 63.34 -45.73
CA GLN A 379 21.95 64.62 -46.01
C GLN A 379 20.97 64.48 -47.18
N GLN A 380 19.70 64.86 -46.97
CA GLN A 380 18.99 65.82 -47.82
C GLN A 380 17.75 66.36 -47.15
#